data_AF-A0A4P5YNM8-F1
#
_entry.id   AF-A0A4P5YNM8-F1
#
_cell.length_a   1.000
_cell.length_b   1.000
_cell.length_c   1.000
_cell.angle_alpha   90.00
_cell.angle_beta   90.00
_cell.angle_gamma   90.00
#
_symmetry.space_group_name_H-M   'P 1'
#
loop_
_entity.id
_entity.type
_entity.pdbx_description
1 polymer ?
#
loop_
_entity_poly.entity_id
_entity_poly.type
_entity_poly.pdbx_seq_one_letter_code
_entity_poly.pdbx_strand_id
1 'polypeptide(L)'
;MRDQLKLSIACALCFAVALVALPLMNYFQPEFMAQRVFGFTLTWLILGVLFFPFVWIISFVFIQRSIALENAEAKAAQDGQSK
;
A
#
# COMPACT_ATOMS: atom_id res chain seq x y z
N MET A 1 -17.33 -0.76 11.47
CA MET A 1 -16.46 0.42 11.73
C MET A 1 -15.02 0.14 12.21
N ARG A 2 -14.74 -0.58 13.32
CA ARG A 2 -13.34 -0.79 13.80
C ARG A 2 -12.43 -1.49 12.80
N ASP A 3 -12.97 -2.41 12.00
CA ASP A 3 -12.15 -3.19 11.05
C ASP A 3 -11.84 -2.43 9.75
N GLN A 4 -12.75 -1.57 9.28
CA GLN A 4 -12.46 -0.62 8.18
C GLN A 4 -11.36 0.38 8.60
N LEU A 5 -11.41 0.88 9.84
CA LEU A 5 -10.41 1.80 10.36
C LEU A 5 -9.01 1.13 10.44
N LYS A 6 -8.93 -0.11 10.95
CA LYS A 6 -7.67 -0.87 10.95
C LYS A 6 -7.11 -1.07 9.55
N LEU A 7 -7.97 -1.31 8.56
CA LEU A 7 -7.58 -1.50 7.17
C LEU A 7 -7.03 -0.23 6.55
N SER A 8 -7.70 0.90 6.77
CA SER A 8 -7.24 2.22 6.34
C SER A 8 -5.91 2.60 7.00
N ILE A 9 -5.77 2.38 8.32
CA ILE A 9 -4.52 2.63 9.05
C ILE A 9 -3.38 1.74 8.53
N ALA A 10 -3.63 0.45 8.29
CA ALA A 10 -2.62 -0.44 7.73
C ALA A 10 -2.16 0.00 6.34
N CYS A 11 -3.09 0.43 5.49
CA CYS A 11 -2.81 0.99 4.17
C CYS A 11 -1.96 2.27 4.27
N ALA A 12 -2.36 3.20 5.13
CA ALA A 12 -1.64 4.45 5.37
C ALA A 12 -0.23 4.20 5.92
N LEU A 13 -0.07 3.26 6.85
CA LEU A 13 1.24 2.86 7.39
C LEU A 13 2.12 2.23 6.31
N CYS A 14 1.57 1.33 5.48
CA CYS A 14 2.34 0.72 4.39
C CYS A 14 2.86 1.78 3.41
N PHE A 15 2.02 2.75 3.06
CA PHE A 15 2.40 3.86 2.20
C PHE A 15 3.44 4.77 2.86
N ALA A 16 3.26 5.12 4.13
CA ALA A 16 4.21 5.93 4.89
C ALA A 16 5.58 5.25 5.00
N VAL A 17 5.60 3.94 5.28
CA VAL A 17 6.84 3.15 5.32
C VAL A 17 7.56 3.19 3.98
N ALA A 18 6.85 3.03 2.86
CA ALA A 18 7.47 3.10 1.54
C ALA A 18 8.03 4.50 1.21
N LEU A 19 7.31 5.56 1.56
CA LEU A 19 7.79 6.94 1.39
C LEU A 19 9.05 7.22 2.21
N VAL A 20 9.15 6.68 3.42
CA VAL A 20 10.27 6.89 4.34
C VAL A 20 11.45 5.95 4.05
N ALA A 21 11.19 4.74 3.55
CA ALA A 21 12.22 3.75 3.24
C ALA A 21 13.20 4.26 2.17
N LEU A 22 12.70 4.93 1.13
CA LEU A 22 13.53 5.43 0.03
C LEU A 22 14.59 6.48 0.44
N PRO A 23 14.25 7.56 1.17
CA PRO A 23 15.25 8.50 1.67
C PRO A 23 16.18 7.85 2.70
N LEU A 24 15.70 6.92 3.53
CA LEU A 24 16.58 6.14 4.41
C LEU A 24 17.60 5.34 3.62
N MET A 25 17.17 4.63 2.58
CA MET A 25 18.08 3.85 1.72
C MET A 25 19.10 4.73 0.99
N ASN A 26 18.69 5.92 0.54
CA ASN A 26 19.62 6.89 -0.04
C ASN A 26 20.61 7.46 0.99
N TYR A 27 20.19 7.63 2.24
CA TYR A 27 21.07 8.12 3.32
C TYR A 27 22.07 7.04 3.78
N PHE A 28 21.61 5.82 4.01
CA PHE A 28 22.44 4.73 4.54
C PHE A 28 23.27 4.00 3.49
N GLN A 29 22.83 3.97 2.23
CA GLN A 29 23.48 3.25 1.13
C GLN A 29 23.49 4.07 -0.17
N PRO A 30 24.12 5.27 -0.17
CA PRO A 30 24.11 6.17 -1.33
C PRO A 30 24.81 5.56 -2.56
N GLU A 31 25.93 4.87 -2.36
CA GLU A 31 26.70 4.24 -3.45
C GLU A 31 25.87 3.16 -4.18
N PHE A 32 25.08 2.38 -3.44
CA PHE A 32 24.19 1.37 -4.02
C PHE A 32 23.02 2.03 -4.75
N MET A 33 22.36 3.03 -4.15
CA MET A 33 21.26 3.76 -4.79
C MET A 33 21.69 4.56 -6.05
N ALA A 34 22.96 4.95 -6.10
CA ALA A 34 23.56 5.66 -7.23
C ALA A 34 23.98 4.74 -8.39
N GLN A 35 23.93 3.41 -8.23
CA GLN A 35 24.29 2.51 -9.33
C GLN A 35 23.37 2.73 -10.52
N ARG A 36 23.99 2.77 -11.70
CA ARG A 36 23.30 2.99 -12.97
C ARG A 36 22.97 1.65 -13.60
N VAL A 37 21.70 1.40 -13.82
CA VAL A 37 21.17 0.23 -14.52
C VAL A 37 20.46 0.73 -15.77
N PHE A 38 20.89 0.27 -16.95
CA PHE A 38 20.40 0.75 -18.25
C PHE A 38 20.44 2.29 -18.42
N GLY A 39 21.40 2.96 -17.76
CA GLY A 39 21.55 4.43 -17.80
C GLY A 39 20.76 5.20 -16.74
N PHE A 40 19.88 4.54 -15.99
CA PHE A 40 19.09 5.15 -14.90
C PHE A 40 19.64 4.76 -13.54
N THR A 41 19.54 5.64 -12.54
CA THR A 41 19.91 5.27 -11.17
C THR A 41 18.89 4.32 -10.57
N LEU A 42 19.31 3.47 -9.63
CA LEU A 42 18.43 2.59 -8.86
C LEU A 42 17.28 3.37 -8.21
N THR A 43 17.55 4.54 -7.63
CA THR A 43 16.51 5.42 -7.08
C THR A 43 15.44 5.77 -8.12
N TRP A 44 15.83 6.05 -9.36
CA TRP A 44 14.89 6.41 -10.43
C TRP A 44 14.05 5.21 -10.86
N LEU A 45 14.64 4.01 -10.94
CA LEU A 45 13.90 2.79 -11.22
C LEU A 45 12.92 2.45 -10.10
N ILE A 46 13.31 2.65 -8.84
CA ILE A 46 12.42 2.44 -7.70
C ILE A 46 11.25 3.44 -7.73
N LEU A 47 11.52 4.72 -8.00
CA LEU A 47 10.48 5.76 -8.06
C LEU A 47 9.57 5.66 -9.29
N GLY A 48 10.13 5.41 -10.46
CA GLY A 48 9.36 5.40 -11.71
C GLY A 48 8.68 4.06 -11.98
N VAL A 49 9.39 2.95 -11.73
CA VAL A 49 8.93 1.61 -12.11
C VAL A 49 8.37 0.82 -10.95
N LEU A 50 9.03 0.83 -9.78
CA LEU A 50 8.60 -0.01 -8.64
C LEU A 50 7.49 0.65 -7.80
N PHE A 51 7.51 1.98 -7.68
CA PHE A 51 6.53 2.72 -6.87
C PHE A 51 5.11 2.60 -7.44
N PHE A 52 4.97 2.63 -8.77
CA PHE A 52 3.67 2.50 -9.42
C PHE A 52 2.95 1.17 -9.10
N PRO A 53 3.53 -0.03 -9.38
CA PRO A 53 2.91 -1.30 -9.03
C PRO A 53 2.76 -1.46 -7.52
N PHE A 54 3.66 -0.89 -6.71
CA PHE A 54 3.51 -0.89 -5.26
C PHE A 54 2.24 -0.17 -4.80
N VAL A 55 2.00 1.06 -5.25
CA VAL A 55 0.77 1.80 -4.94
C VAL A 55 -0.46 1.08 -5.49
N TRP A 56 -0.38 0.56 -6.71
CA TRP A 56 -1.46 -0.20 -7.32
C TRP A 56 -1.85 -1.44 -6.50
N ILE A 57 -0.87 -2.22 -6.03
CA ILE A 57 -1.10 -3.39 -5.16
C ILE A 57 -1.78 -2.95 -3.86
N ILE A 58 -1.33 -1.86 -3.24
CA ILE A 58 -1.95 -1.34 -2.01
C ILE A 58 -3.41 -0.97 -2.28
N SER A 59 -3.68 -0.20 -3.33
CA SER A 59 -5.03 0.19 -3.70
C SER A 59 -5.91 -1.02 -4.00
N PHE A 60 -5.39 -2.00 -4.73
CA PHE A 60 -6.09 -3.24 -5.04
C PHE A 60 -6.49 -4.01 -3.77
N VAL A 61 -5.53 -4.22 -2.86
CA VAL A 61 -5.77 -4.90 -1.57
C VAL A 61 -6.80 -4.12 -0.74
N PHE A 62 -6.68 -2.79 -0.69
CA PHE A 62 -7.60 -1.94 0.05
C PHE A 62 -9.04 -2.03 -0.48
N ILE A 63 -9.23 -1.94 -1.81
CA ILE A 63 -10.54 -2.05 -2.45
C ILE A 63 -11.16 -3.42 -2.19
N GLN A 64 -10.39 -4.49 -2.41
CA GLN A 64 -10.89 -5.86 -2.24
C GLN A 64 -11.36 -6.12 -0.81
N ARG A 65 -10.61 -5.60 0.17
CA ARG A 65 -10.92 -5.72 1.60
C ARG A 65 -12.09 -4.83 2.02
N SER A 66 -12.22 -3.64 1.44
CA SER A 66 -13.35 -2.74 1.67
C SER A 66 -14.67 -3.39 1.25
N ILE A 67 -14.71 -3.98 0.05
CA ILE A 67 -15.88 -4.70 -0.48
C ILE A 67 -16.25 -5.90 0.41
N ALA A 68 -15.26 -6.65 0.90
CA ALA A 68 -15.51 -7.77 1.80
C ALA A 68 -16.14 -7.34 3.13
N LEU A 69 -15.71 -6.20 3.68
CA LEU A 69 -16.30 -5.64 4.90
C LEU A 69 -17.73 -5.13 4.66
N GLU A 70 -17.97 -4.45 3.55
CA GLU A 70 -19.30 -3.97 3.17
C GLU A 70 -20.29 -5.13 2.98
N ASN A 71 -19.88 -6.20 2.29
CA ASN A 71 -20.71 -7.40 2.11
C ASN A 71 -21.03 -8.11 3.44
N ALA A 72 -20.10 -8.10 4.40
CA ALA A 72 -20.33 -8.67 5.72
C ALA A 72 -21.34 -7.85 6.53
N GLU A 73 -21.25 -6.52 6.47
CA GLU A 73 -22.22 -5.61 7.09
C GLU A 73 -23.61 -5.76 6.44
N ALA A 74 -23.69 -5.86 5.11
CA ALA A 74 -24.94 -6.08 4.38
C ALA A 74 -25.63 -7.42 4.75
N LYS A 75 -24.85 -8.50 4.88
CA LYS A 75 -25.37 -9.81 5.28
C LYS A 75 -25.90 -9.81 6.73
N ALA A 76 -25.16 -9.19 7.64
CA ALA A 76 -25.59 -9.04 9.03
C ALA A 76 -26.90 -8.22 9.15
N ALA A 77 -27.08 -7.21 8.30
CA ALA A 77 -28.32 -6.42 8.26
C ALA A 77 -29.52 -7.24 7.75
N GLN A 78 -29.32 -8.11 6.75
CA GLN A 78 -30.38 -9.00 6.25
C GLN A 78 -30.78 -10.07 7.27
N ASP A 79 -29.80 -10.70 7.93
CA ASP A 79 -30.06 -11.71 8.97
C ASP A 79 -30.79 -11.11 10.20
N GLY A 80 -30.54 -9.84 10.50
CA GLY A 80 -31.24 -9.10 11.56
C GLY A 80 -32.68 -8.70 11.23
N GLN A 81 -33.06 -8.60 9.94
CA GLN A 81 -34.44 -8.35 9.52
C GLN A 81 -35.27 -9.65 9.40
N SER A 82 -34.61 -10.81 9.35
CA SER A 82 -35.25 -12.12 9.25
C SER A 82 -35.62 -12.75 10.61
N LYS A 83 -35.42 -12.04 11.73
CA LYS A 83 -35.84 -12.43 13.08
C LYS A 83 -36.87 -11.45 13.62
#